data_AF-A0A450UZA8-F1
#
_entry.id   AF-A0A450UZA8-F1
#
_cell.length_a   1.000
_cell.length_b   1.000
_cell.length_c   1.000
_cell.angle_alpha   90.00
_cell.angle_beta   90.00
_cell.angle_gamma   90.00
#
_symmetry.space_group_name_H-M   'P 1'
#
loop_
_entity.id
_entity.type
_entity.pdbx_description
1 polymer ?
#
loop_
_entity_poly.entity_id
_entity_poly.type
_entity_poly.pdbx_seq_one_letter_code
_entity_poly.pdbx_strand_id
1 'polypeptide(L)'
;MRSVLIDTNLLVLLVVGLCNRDYISTHKRTRIFSVEDYDLLLKEIEGFEVIWITSHCIAEASNLLKQTNRNRARELLTFLSKLAGKIQGITYRKITIIR
;
A
#
# COMPACT_ATOMS: atom_id res chain seq x y z
N MET A 1 -18.08 2.76 -13.41
CA MET A 1 -17.03 2.37 -12.44
C MET A 1 -15.71 2.95 -12.86
N ARG A 2 -15.19 3.91 -12.08
CA ARG A 2 -13.79 4.36 -12.20
C ARG A 2 -12.97 3.55 -11.19
N SER A 3 -11.92 2.90 -11.67
CA SER A 3 -10.97 2.18 -10.81
C SER A 3 -9.53 2.58 -11.11
N VAL A 4 -8.67 2.49 -10.12
CA VAL A 4 -7.23 2.77 -10.24
C VAL A 4 -6.42 1.57 -9.78
N LEU A 5 -5.29 1.33 -10.42
CA LEU A 5 -4.30 0.35 -9.98
C LEU A 5 -3.16 1.09 -9.27
N ILE A 6 -2.85 0.69 -8.05
CA ILE A 6 -1.75 1.26 -7.27
C ILE A 6 -0.50 0.37 -7.42
N ASP A 7 0.63 1.01 -7.70
CA ASP A 7 1.94 0.36 -7.75
C ASP A 7 2.51 0.12 -6.33
N THR A 8 3.65 -0.56 -6.25
CA THR A 8 4.28 -0.84 -4.95
C THR A 8 4.69 0.42 -4.20
N ASN A 9 5.25 1.44 -4.86
CA ASN A 9 5.81 2.60 -4.17
C ASN A 9 4.70 3.47 -3.57
N LEU A 10 3.62 3.70 -4.31
CA LEU A 10 2.44 4.41 -3.82
C LEU A 10 1.72 3.59 -2.75
N LEU A 11 1.70 2.25 -2.84
CA LEU A 11 1.20 1.40 -1.75
C LEU A 11 2.01 1.56 -0.47
N VAL A 12 3.35 1.64 -0.57
CA VAL A 12 4.22 1.88 0.60
C VAL A 12 3.96 3.26 1.18
N LEU A 13 3.86 4.31 0.35
CA LEU A 13 3.52 5.66 0.81
C LEU A 13 2.14 5.69 1.50
N LEU A 14 1.15 5.03 0.90
CA LEU A 14 -0.21 4.94 1.44
C LEU A 14 -0.22 4.25 2.80
N VAL A 15 0.43 3.09 2.94
CA VAL A 15 0.49 2.34 4.20
C VAL A 15 1.24 3.10 5.29
N VAL A 16 2.38 3.72 4.95
CA VAL A 16 3.14 4.54 5.90
C VAL A 16 2.31 5.73 6.37
N GLY A 17 1.72 6.50 5.45
CA GLY A 17 0.93 7.68 5.79
C GLY A 17 -0.35 7.37 6.56
N LEU A 18 -1.06 6.28 6.21
CA LEU A 18 -2.25 5.84 6.95
C LEU A 18 -1.93 5.29 8.34
N CYS A 19 -0.75 4.67 8.51
CA CYS A 19 -0.31 4.17 9.80
C CYS A 19 0.14 5.33 10.71
N ASN A 20 1.03 6.19 10.21
CA ASN A 20 1.50 7.38 10.89
C ASN A 20 2.13 8.35 9.87
N ARG A 21 1.53 9.52 9.66
CA ARG A 21 2.02 10.55 8.72
C ARG A 21 3.47 10.99 9.02
N ASP A 22 3.90 11.02 10.28
CA ASP A 22 5.26 11.41 10.66
C ASP A 22 6.31 10.39 10.18
N TYR A 23 5.89 9.17 9.86
CA TYR A 23 6.80 8.17 9.32
C TYR A 23 7.16 8.44 7.86
N ILE A 24 6.41 9.27 7.13
CA ILE A 24 6.67 9.58 5.72
C ILE A 24 8.09 10.14 5.58
N SER A 25 8.44 11.15 6.37
CA SER A 25 9.75 11.84 6.32
C SER A 25 10.91 11.01 6.89
N THR A 26 10.63 9.97 7.69
CA THR A 26 11.66 9.22 8.40
C THR A 26 11.87 7.79 7.88
N HIS A 27 10.92 7.23 7.13
CA HIS A 27 11.02 5.89 6.59
C HIS A 27 11.86 5.87 5.28
N LYS A 28 12.77 4.90 5.16
CA LYS A 28 13.82 4.87 4.12
C LYS A 28 13.28 5.04 2.69
N ARG A 29 12.10 4.49 2.41
CA ARG A 29 11.47 4.52 1.08
C ARG A 29 10.56 5.71 0.82
N THR A 30 9.99 6.30 1.86
CA THR A 30 9.01 7.37 1.70
C THR A 30 9.59 8.76 1.96
N ARG A 31 10.81 8.86 2.52
CA ARG A 31 11.48 10.15 2.80
C ARG A 31 11.73 11.04 1.58
N ILE A 32 11.53 10.50 0.38
CA ILE A 32 11.59 11.26 -0.89
C ILE A 32 10.28 12.00 -1.18
N PHE A 33 9.20 11.65 -0.48
CA PHE A 33 7.89 12.29 -0.56
C PHE A 33 7.71 13.23 0.63
N SER A 34 7.02 14.32 0.35
CA SER A 34 6.50 15.24 1.35
C SER A 34 5.14 14.75 1.90
N VAL A 35 4.65 15.41 2.95
CA VAL A 35 3.28 15.15 3.44
C VAL A 35 2.26 15.62 2.40
N GLU A 36 2.58 16.68 1.67
CA GLU A 36 1.78 17.24 0.59
C GLU A 36 1.66 16.26 -0.58
N ASP A 37 2.72 15.51 -0.92
CA ASP A 37 2.67 14.44 -1.93
C ASP A 37 1.75 13.29 -1.49
N TYR A 38 1.72 12.99 -0.20
CA TYR A 38 0.79 11.99 0.36
C TYR A 38 -0.66 12.49 0.32
N ASP A 39 -0.91 13.76 0.65
CA ASP A 39 -2.25 14.34 0.55
C ASP A 39 -2.71 14.43 -0.91
N LEU A 40 -1.80 14.70 -1.85
CA LEU A 40 -2.09 14.60 -3.28
C LEU A 40 -2.47 13.17 -3.67
N LEU A 41 -1.71 12.16 -3.23
CA LEU A 41 -2.07 10.75 -3.47
C LEU A 41 -3.48 10.42 -2.97
N LEU A 42 -3.85 10.84 -1.75
CA LEU A 42 -5.19 10.62 -1.21
C LEU A 42 -6.27 11.28 -2.08
N LYS A 43 -6.05 12.53 -2.49
CA LYS A 43 -6.97 13.27 -3.35
C LYS A 43 -7.14 12.62 -4.72
N GLU A 44 -6.05 12.12 -5.32
CA GLU A 44 -6.10 11.44 -6.62
C GLU A 44 -6.89 10.13 -6.53
N ILE A 45 -6.75 9.36 -5.44
CA ILE A 45 -7.44 8.07 -5.31
C ILE A 45 -8.89 8.18 -4.78
N GLU A 46 -9.26 9.29 -4.14
CA GLU A 46 -10.61 9.52 -3.56
C GLU A 46 -11.73 9.42 -4.61
N GLY A 47 -11.46 9.80 -5.86
CA GLY A 47 -12.45 9.76 -6.95
C GLY A 47 -12.74 8.37 -7.53
N PHE A 48 -12.03 7.33 -7.07
CA PHE A 48 -12.14 5.97 -7.59
C PHE A 48 -12.95 5.08 -6.64
N GLU A 49 -13.93 4.36 -7.20
CA GLU A 49 -14.79 3.44 -6.44
C GLU A 49 -14.04 2.16 -6.04
N VAL A 50 -13.01 1.79 -6.82
CA VAL A 50 -12.23 0.56 -6.62
C VAL A 50 -10.74 0.87 -6.78
N ILE A 51 -9.96 0.45 -5.80
CA ILE A 51 -8.50 0.46 -5.83
C ILE A 51 -8.01 -0.97 -6.00
N TRP A 52 -7.35 -1.25 -7.12
CA TRP A 52 -6.72 -2.53 -7.40
C TRP A 52 -5.29 -2.54 -6.87
N ILE A 53 -4.89 -3.67 -6.30
CA ILE A 53 -3.52 -3.96 -5.85
C ILE A 53 -3.21 -5.40 -6.24
N THR A 54 -2.02 -5.65 -6.80
CA THR A 54 -1.60 -7.02 -7.13
C THR A 54 -0.97 -7.71 -5.92
N SER A 55 -1.04 -9.05 -5.86
CA SER A 55 -0.37 -9.84 -4.82
C SER A 55 1.15 -9.57 -4.77
N HIS A 56 1.76 -9.35 -5.94
CA HIS A 56 3.16 -8.96 -6.04
C HIS A 56 3.44 -7.60 -5.37
N CYS A 57 2.58 -6.59 -5.58
CA CYS A 57 2.72 -5.29 -4.92
C CYS A 57 2.63 -5.42 -3.39
N ILE A 58 1.74 -6.27 -2.87
CA ILE A 58 1.64 -6.53 -1.41
C ILE A 58 2.92 -7.19 -0.90
N ALA A 59 3.42 -8.21 -1.60
CA ALA A 59 4.63 -8.92 -1.21
C ALA A 59 5.85 -7.97 -1.17
N GLU A 60 6.04 -7.18 -2.23
CA GLU A 60 7.15 -6.22 -2.30
C GLU A 60 6.99 -5.09 -1.27
N ALA A 61 5.78 -4.55 -1.08
CA ALA A 61 5.52 -3.56 -0.04
C ALA A 61 5.87 -4.10 1.36
N SER A 62 5.56 -5.38 1.65
CA SER A 62 5.92 -6.00 2.93
C SER A 62 7.45 -6.06 3.15
N ASN A 63 8.24 -6.21 2.09
CA ASN A 63 9.70 -6.20 2.17
C ASN A 63 10.22 -4.77 2.37
N LEU A 64 9.64 -3.79 1.67
CA LEU A 64 10.03 -2.39 1.76
C LEU A 64 9.69 -1.75 3.11
N LEU A 65 8.52 -2.07 3.69
CA LEU A 65 8.08 -1.55 4.98
C LEU A 65 8.95 -2.01 6.17
N LYS A 66 9.73 -3.09 5.99
CA LYS A 66 10.70 -3.56 7.00
C LYS A 66 11.96 -2.70 7.06
N GLN A 67 12.16 -1.78 6.11
CA GLN A 67 13.37 -0.95 6.02
C GLN A 67 13.34 0.25 6.98
N THR A 68 13.10 -0.04 8.26
CA THR A 68 13.01 0.89 9.39
C THR A 68 13.36 0.14 10.68
N ASN A 69 13.25 0.77 11.85
CA ASN A 69 13.49 0.09 13.12
C ASN A 69 12.42 -0.99 13.41
N ARG A 70 12.77 -1.97 14.25
CA ARG A 70 11.93 -3.15 14.52
C ARG A 70 10.51 -2.81 14.99
N ASN A 71 10.35 -1.78 15.82
CA ASN A 71 9.04 -1.41 16.36
C ASN A 71 8.15 -0.83 15.27
N ARG A 72 8.67 0.11 14.48
CA ARG A 72 7.95 0.68 13.33
C ARG A 72 7.64 -0.36 12.25
N ALA A 73 8.59 -1.26 11.97
CA ALA A 73 8.38 -2.33 11.01
C ALA A 73 7.21 -3.23 11.44
N ARG A 74 7.13 -3.60 12.72
CA ARG A 74 6.01 -4.38 13.27
C ARG A 74 4.68 -3.65 13.14
N GLU A 75 4.66 -2.35 13.45
CA GLU A 75 3.49 -1.50 13.34
C GLU A 75 2.97 -1.44 11.89
N LEU A 76 3.85 -1.12 10.95
CA LEU A 76 3.55 -1.04 9.51
C LEU A 76 3.07 -2.38 8.93
N LEU A 77 3.71 -3.49 9.31
CA LEU A 77 3.29 -4.82 8.85
C LEU A 77 1.94 -5.24 9.45
N THR A 78 1.66 -4.87 10.70
CA THR A 78 0.35 -5.10 11.33
C THR A 78 -0.71 -4.29 10.59
N PHE A 79 -0.41 -3.05 10.21
CA PHE A 79 -1.31 -2.22 9.42
C PHE A 79 -1.56 -2.82 8.03
N LEU A 80 -0.50 -3.21 7.32
CA LEU A 80 -0.62 -3.87 6.00
C LEU A 80 -1.46 -5.15 6.08
N SER A 81 -1.28 -5.96 7.12
CA SER A 81 -2.08 -7.18 7.33
C SER A 81 -3.57 -6.86 7.55
N LYS A 82 -3.90 -5.82 8.33
CA LYS A 82 -5.28 -5.34 8.50
C LYS A 82 -5.86 -4.83 7.19
N LEU A 83 -5.07 -4.09 6.40
CA LEU A 83 -5.49 -3.62 5.07
C LEU A 83 -5.79 -4.81 4.15
N ALA A 84 -4.88 -5.77 4.05
CA ALA A 84 -5.05 -6.97 3.23
C ALA A 84 -6.27 -7.81 3.65
N GLY A 85 -6.54 -7.93 4.95
CA GLY A 85 -7.75 -8.61 5.46
C GLY A 85 -9.06 -7.87 5.15
N LYS A 86 -9.00 -6.57 4.88
CA LYS A 86 -10.16 -5.76 4.44
C LYS A 86 -10.34 -5.76 2.92
N ILE A 87 -9.34 -6.18 2.14
CA ILE A 87 -9.46 -6.38 0.70
C ILE A 87 -10.35 -7.61 0.49
N GLN A 88 -11.67 -7.41 0.46
CA GLN A 88 -12.63 -8.45 0.11
C GLN A 88 -12.68 -8.63 -1.41
N GLY A 89 -12.35 -9.84 -1.87
CA GLY A 89 -12.94 -10.46 -3.05
C GLY A 89 -12.47 -9.98 -4.43
N ILE A 90 -11.33 -10.51 -4.91
CA ILE A 90 -11.30 -10.99 -6.30
C ILE A 90 -11.44 -12.50 -6.24
N THR A 91 -12.61 -12.93 -6.67
CA THR A 91 -12.99 -14.30 -6.96
C THR A 91 -11.87 -15.07 -7.69
N TYR A 92 -11.23 -16.01 -7.00
CA TYR A 92 -10.57 -17.14 -7.65
C TYR A 92 -11.64 -18.02 -8.32
N ARG A 93 -12.18 -17.62 -9.47
CA ARG A 93 -12.89 -18.54 -10.37
C ARG A 93 -12.28 -18.43 -11.77
N LYS A 94 -11.72 -19.56 -12.19
CA LYS A 94 -11.12 -19.88 -13.49
C LYS A 94 -9.76 -19.24 -13.79
N ILE A 95 -8.73 -19.74 -13.10
CA ILE A 95 -7.42 -19.88 -13.75
C ILE A 95 -7.46 -21.22 -14.49
N THR A 96 -7.71 -21.19 -15.80
CA THR A 96 -7.34 -22.28 -16.69
C THR A 96 -5.89 -22.04 -17.09
N ILE A 97 -4.98 -22.86 -16.55
CA ILE A 97 -3.61 -22.94 -17.07
C ILE A 97 -3.70 -23.80 -18.33
N ILE A 98 -3.65 -23.17 -19.51
CA ILE A 98 -3.34 -23.88 -20.75
C ILE A 98 -1.81 -23.94 -20.81
N ARG A 99 -1.27 -25.16 -20.81
CA ARG A 99 0.14 -25.42 -21.08
C ARG A 99 0.43 -25.23 -22.57
#